data_AF-A0A7J7L8P9-F1
#
_entry.id   AF-A0A7J7L8P9-F1
#
_cell.length_a   1.000
_cell.length_b   1.000
_cell.length_c   1.000
_cell.angle_alpha   90.00
_cell.angle_beta   90.00
_cell.angle_gamma   90.00
#
_symmetry.space_group_name_H-M   'P 1'
#
loop_
_entity.id
_entity.type
_entity.pdbx_description
1 polymer ?
#
loop_
_entity_poly.entity_id
_entity_poly.type
_entity_poly.pdbx_seq_one_letter_code
_entity_poly.pdbx_strand_id
1 'polypeptide(L)'
;MVFGQLVIGPPGSGKTTYCNGMSQYLSLIGRKVAVINLDPANDSLPYECAINIEDLIKLSDVMNEHSLGPNGGLIYCMDYLDKNIDWLQSKLEPLIKDHYLLFDFPGQVELFFLHSNVNNIINKLMKKLNLRLTAVHLVDAHLCSDPGKYVSALFLSLSTMLHLELPHVNVLSKIDLIESYGKLAFNLEFYTQVQDLSYLQGHLDQNPRFAKYSTQRERAPSGGLIFLPFGG
;
A
#
# COMPACT_ATOMS: atom_id res chain seq x y z
N MET A 1 -8.46 23.08 -8.65
CA MET A 1 -8.05 22.27 -7.49
C MET A 1 -7.98 20.83 -7.96
N VAL A 2 -6.89 20.14 -7.68
CA VAL A 2 -6.52 18.92 -8.41
C VAL A 2 -6.43 17.77 -7.42
N PHE A 3 -7.06 16.67 -7.78
CA PHE A 3 -7.24 15.51 -6.92
C PHE A 3 -6.48 14.32 -7.49
N GLY A 4 -5.96 13.49 -6.60
CA GLY A 4 -5.33 12.24 -7.02
C GLY A 4 -5.35 11.16 -5.95
N GLN A 5 -5.10 9.94 -6.39
CA GLN A 5 -4.97 8.76 -5.54
C GLN A 5 -3.53 8.31 -5.50
N LEU A 6 -3.04 8.07 -4.29
CA LEU A 6 -1.79 7.38 -4.05
C LEU A 6 -2.11 5.91 -3.83
N VAL A 7 -1.89 5.05 -4.84
CA VAL A 7 -2.24 3.63 -4.78
C VAL A 7 -1.06 2.87 -4.18
N ILE A 8 -1.27 2.31 -3.01
CA ILE A 8 -0.24 1.67 -2.18
C ILE A 8 -0.72 0.33 -1.66
N GLY A 9 0.23 -0.45 -1.15
CA GLY A 9 -0.02 -1.75 -0.52
C GLY A 9 1.04 -2.77 -0.88
N PRO A 10 1.06 -3.92 -0.19
CA PRO A 10 2.10 -4.94 -0.32
C PRO A 10 2.30 -5.45 -1.75
N PRO A 11 3.42 -6.13 -2.04
CA PRO A 11 3.61 -6.79 -3.33
C PRO A 11 2.48 -7.80 -3.56
N GLY A 12 1.96 -7.83 -4.79
CA GLY A 12 0.87 -8.73 -5.15
C GLY A 12 -0.54 -8.30 -4.70
N SER A 13 -0.71 -7.18 -3.98
CA SER A 13 -2.06 -6.71 -3.57
C SER A 13 -2.94 -6.22 -4.73
N GLY A 14 -2.38 -6.04 -5.92
CA GLY A 14 -3.12 -5.67 -7.14
C GLY A 14 -3.12 -4.17 -7.48
N LYS A 15 -2.12 -3.39 -7.02
CA LYS A 15 -1.99 -1.94 -7.29
C LYS A 15 -2.09 -1.58 -8.77
N THR A 16 -1.24 -2.14 -9.61
CA THR A 16 -1.23 -1.89 -11.06
C THR A 16 -2.55 -2.29 -11.72
N THR A 17 -3.16 -3.40 -11.30
CA THR A 17 -4.48 -3.84 -11.79
C THR A 17 -5.58 -2.86 -11.37
N TYR A 18 -5.53 -2.36 -10.13
CA TYR A 18 -6.44 -1.32 -9.64
C TYR A 18 -6.27 -0.03 -10.44
N CYS A 19 -5.04 0.43 -10.69
CA CYS A 19 -4.76 1.61 -11.51
C CYS A 19 -5.34 1.48 -12.92
N ASN A 20 -5.23 0.30 -13.54
CA ASN A 20 -5.83 0.01 -14.84
C ASN A 20 -7.37 0.09 -14.79
N GLY A 21 -8.00 -0.62 -13.86
CA GLY A 21 -9.46 -0.62 -13.74
C GLY A 21 -10.03 0.76 -13.39
N MET A 22 -9.35 1.49 -12.49
CA MET A 22 -9.76 2.81 -12.06
C MET A 22 -9.60 3.84 -13.19
N SER A 23 -8.54 3.78 -13.99
CA SER A 23 -8.37 4.69 -15.13
C SER A 23 -9.44 4.49 -16.19
N GLN A 24 -9.80 3.23 -16.49
CA GLN A 24 -10.89 2.90 -17.40
C GLN A 24 -12.24 3.37 -16.86
N TYR A 25 -12.55 3.06 -15.59
CA TYR A 25 -13.79 3.47 -14.95
C TYR A 25 -13.98 5.00 -14.95
N LEU A 26 -12.96 5.74 -14.53
CA LEU A 26 -13.00 7.20 -14.49
C LEU A 26 -13.14 7.80 -15.90
N SER A 27 -12.49 7.21 -16.90
CA SER A 27 -12.64 7.62 -18.30
C SER A 27 -14.06 7.40 -18.82
N LEU A 28 -14.69 6.27 -18.48
CA LEU A 28 -16.07 5.95 -18.87
C LEU A 28 -17.09 6.93 -18.29
N ILE A 29 -16.87 7.46 -17.09
CA ILE A 29 -17.72 8.49 -16.48
C ILE A 29 -17.36 9.92 -16.95
N GLY A 30 -16.51 10.06 -17.97
CA GLY A 30 -16.16 11.33 -18.59
C GLY A 30 -15.06 12.13 -17.88
N ARG A 31 -14.28 11.51 -16.98
CA ARG A 31 -13.12 12.17 -16.36
C ARG A 31 -11.84 11.82 -17.10
N LYS A 32 -11.04 12.83 -17.45
CA LYS A 32 -9.68 12.61 -17.95
C LYS A 32 -8.80 12.11 -16.80
N VAL A 33 -8.02 11.07 -17.04
CA VAL A 33 -7.14 10.46 -16.04
C VAL A 33 -5.72 10.43 -16.57
N ALA A 34 -4.75 10.70 -15.70
CA ALA A 34 -3.36 10.42 -15.96
C ALA A 34 -2.87 9.40 -14.93
N VAL A 35 -2.32 8.29 -15.41
CA VAL A 35 -1.67 7.28 -14.58
C VAL A 35 -0.16 7.55 -14.56
N ILE A 36 0.40 7.64 -13.36
CA ILE A 36 1.81 7.91 -13.09
C ILE A 36 2.38 6.64 -12.45
N ASN A 37 3.25 5.94 -13.17
CA ASN A 37 3.97 4.79 -12.63
C ASN A 37 5.23 5.27 -11.91
N LEU A 38 5.28 5.05 -10.59
CA LEU A 38 6.46 5.29 -9.76
C LEU A 38 7.08 3.98 -9.26
N ASP A 39 6.65 2.82 -9.74
CA ASP A 39 7.27 1.52 -9.48
C ASP A 39 8.34 1.18 -10.54
N PRO A 40 9.64 1.24 -10.22
CA PRO A 40 10.73 0.89 -11.13
C PRO A 40 10.83 -0.60 -11.45
N ALA A 41 10.15 -1.48 -10.72
CA ALA A 41 10.18 -2.93 -10.93
C ALA A 41 9.01 -3.41 -11.81
N ASN A 42 8.22 -2.50 -12.38
CA ASN A 42 7.02 -2.85 -13.13
C ASN A 42 7.28 -2.87 -14.64
N ASP A 43 7.80 -4.00 -15.13
CA ASP A 43 8.25 -4.16 -16.53
C ASP A 43 7.11 -4.18 -17.56
N SER A 44 5.86 -4.41 -17.14
CA SER A 44 4.71 -4.55 -18.05
C SER A 44 3.48 -3.83 -17.51
N LEU A 45 3.28 -2.61 -18.00
CA LEU A 45 2.13 -1.77 -17.64
C LEU A 45 0.91 -2.13 -18.51
N PRO A 46 -0.21 -2.55 -17.91
CA PRO A 46 -1.43 -2.91 -18.64
C PRO A 46 -2.29 -1.69 -19.03
N TYR A 47 -1.76 -0.48 -18.91
CA TYR A 47 -2.44 0.80 -19.15
C TYR A 47 -1.53 1.79 -19.87
N GLU A 48 -2.13 2.83 -20.46
CA GLU A 48 -1.39 3.98 -20.98
C GLU A 48 -0.82 4.79 -19.82
N CYS A 49 0.50 4.77 -19.69
CA CYS A 49 1.23 5.47 -18.64
C CYS A 49 1.59 6.88 -19.10
N ALA A 50 1.07 7.90 -18.41
CA ALA A 50 1.34 9.29 -18.74
C ALA A 50 2.76 9.72 -18.32
N ILE A 51 3.26 9.17 -17.21
CA ILE A 51 4.60 9.41 -16.69
C ILE A 51 5.11 8.10 -16.10
N ASN A 52 6.24 7.61 -16.61
CA ASN A 52 6.90 6.42 -16.09
C ASN A 52 8.25 6.77 -15.46
N ILE A 53 8.50 6.32 -14.23
CA ILE A 53 9.78 6.51 -13.54
C ILE A 53 10.97 5.93 -14.31
N GLU A 54 10.76 4.90 -15.14
CA GLU A 54 11.82 4.33 -15.99
C GLU A 54 12.43 5.32 -16.99
N ASP A 55 11.69 6.37 -17.36
CA ASP A 55 12.21 7.46 -18.20
C ASP A 55 13.26 8.31 -17.47
N LEU A 56 13.24 8.28 -16.14
CA LEU A 56 14.21 8.95 -15.26
C LEU A 56 15.33 7.99 -14.84
N ILE A 57 14.97 6.80 -14.37
CA ILE A 57 15.91 5.82 -13.82
C ILE A 57 15.36 4.39 -13.96
N LYS A 58 16.17 3.49 -14.51
CA LYS A 58 15.82 2.07 -14.66
C LYS A 58 16.43 1.22 -13.55
N LEU A 59 15.62 0.35 -12.97
CA LEU A 59 16.06 -0.53 -11.89
C LEU A 59 17.19 -1.46 -12.32
N SER A 60 17.10 -2.02 -13.53
CA SER A 60 18.12 -2.91 -14.11
C SER A 60 19.50 -2.25 -14.15
N ASP A 61 19.54 -0.99 -14.56
CA ASP A 61 20.79 -0.25 -14.77
C ASP A 61 21.42 0.08 -13.41
N VAL A 62 20.60 0.50 -12.43
CA VAL A 62 21.02 0.72 -11.04
C VAL A 62 21.59 -0.54 -10.40
N MET A 63 20.91 -1.68 -10.56
CA MET A 63 21.36 -2.96 -10.00
C MET A 63 22.72 -3.36 -10.57
N ASN A 64 22.94 -3.17 -11.87
CA ASN A 64 24.18 -3.50 -12.54
C ASN A 64 25.32 -2.54 -12.18
N GLU A 65 25.07 -1.22 -12.22
CA GLU A 65 26.08 -0.20 -11.97
C GLU A 65 26.55 -0.16 -10.51
N HIS A 66 25.62 -0.29 -9.57
CA HIS A 66 25.92 -0.19 -8.14
C HIS A 66 26.07 -1.55 -7.44
N SER A 67 25.98 -2.66 -8.19
CA SER A 67 26.02 -4.03 -7.64
C SER A 67 25.02 -4.24 -6.49
N LEU A 68 23.82 -3.68 -6.64
CA LEU A 68 22.76 -3.75 -5.64
C LEU A 68 21.78 -4.89 -5.95
N GLY A 69 21.25 -5.51 -4.88
CA GLY A 69 20.09 -6.41 -5.02
C GLY A 69 18.80 -5.64 -5.33
N PRO A 70 17.70 -6.34 -5.71
CA PRO A 70 16.45 -5.72 -6.15
C PRO A 70 15.89 -4.67 -5.17
N ASN A 71 15.85 -4.99 -3.87
CA ASN A 71 15.34 -4.06 -2.85
C ASN A 71 16.25 -2.84 -2.67
N GLY A 72 17.57 -3.03 -2.72
CA GLY A 72 18.53 -1.92 -2.64
C GLY A 72 18.45 -1.00 -3.87
N GLY A 73 18.28 -1.59 -5.05
CA GLY A 73 18.05 -0.84 -6.29
C GLY A 73 16.76 -0.03 -6.24
N LEU A 74 15.66 -0.61 -5.73
CA LEU A 74 14.39 0.10 -5.58
C LEU A 74 14.50 1.31 -4.64
N ILE A 75 15.16 1.15 -3.49
CA ILE A 75 15.43 2.26 -2.57
C ILE A 75 16.23 3.36 -3.28
N TYR A 76 17.28 2.97 -4.02
CA TYR A 76 18.10 3.91 -4.76
C TYR A 76 17.30 4.67 -5.84
N CYS A 77 16.42 4.00 -6.58
CA CYS A 77 15.53 4.65 -7.55
C CYS A 77 14.63 5.70 -6.89
N MET A 78 14.09 5.40 -5.70
CA MET A 78 13.26 6.35 -4.95
C MET A 78 14.07 7.52 -4.39
N ASP A 79 15.29 7.28 -3.90
CA ASP A 79 16.24 8.34 -3.52
C ASP A 79 16.57 9.26 -4.71
N TYR A 80 16.80 8.67 -5.88
CA TYR A 80 17.10 9.40 -7.09
C TYR A 80 15.91 10.25 -7.54
N LEU A 81 14.69 9.72 -7.44
CA LEU A 81 13.46 10.48 -7.69
C LEU A 81 13.29 11.65 -6.72
N ASP A 82 13.53 11.47 -5.41
CA ASP A 82 13.39 12.55 -4.42
C ASP A 82 14.38 13.70 -4.68
N LYS A 83 15.61 13.37 -5.10
CA LYS A 83 16.64 14.35 -5.50
C LYS A 83 16.30 15.06 -6.81
N ASN A 84 15.68 14.35 -7.75
CA ASN A 84 15.30 14.87 -9.07
C ASN A 84 13.80 15.17 -9.19
N ILE A 85 13.16 15.51 -8.08
CA ILE A 85 11.70 15.71 -8.00
C ILE A 85 11.17 16.79 -8.95
N ASP A 86 12.02 17.72 -9.37
CA ASP A 86 11.66 18.77 -10.32
C ASP A 86 11.37 18.19 -11.73
N TRP A 87 11.97 17.03 -12.08
CA TRP A 87 11.59 16.27 -13.27
C TRP A 87 10.12 15.85 -13.21
N LEU A 88 9.70 15.24 -12.09
CA LEU A 88 8.33 14.78 -11.90
C LEU A 88 7.35 15.96 -11.88
N GLN A 89 7.73 17.07 -11.22
CA GLN A 89 6.92 18.29 -11.22
C GLN A 89 6.70 18.83 -12.64
N SER A 90 7.75 18.95 -13.45
CA SER A 90 7.66 19.46 -14.83
C SER A 90 6.75 18.62 -15.72
N LYS A 91 6.74 17.29 -15.50
CA LYS A 91 5.88 16.35 -16.21
C LYS A 91 4.42 16.42 -15.74
N LEU A 92 4.20 16.70 -14.46
CA LEU A 92 2.87 16.82 -13.87
C LEU A 92 2.18 18.15 -14.19
N GLU A 93 2.91 19.26 -14.27
CA GLU A 93 2.38 20.60 -14.58
C GLU A 93 1.36 20.66 -15.73
N PRO A 94 1.60 20.07 -16.91
CA PRO A 94 0.62 20.07 -18.01
C PRO A 94 -0.63 19.22 -17.71
N LEU A 95 -0.51 18.19 -16.86
CA LEU A 95 -1.59 17.25 -16.55
C LEU A 95 -2.54 17.77 -15.47
N ILE A 96 -1.98 18.51 -14.50
CA ILE A 96 -2.68 19.03 -13.31
C ILE A 96 -3.93 19.84 -13.65
N LYS A 97 -3.96 20.56 -14.77
CA LYS A 97 -5.11 21.43 -15.10
C LYS A 97 -6.42 20.66 -15.34
N ASP A 98 -6.32 19.48 -15.94
CA ASP A 98 -7.46 18.80 -16.57
C ASP A 98 -7.63 17.33 -16.16
N HIS A 99 -6.65 16.73 -15.47
CA HIS A 99 -6.62 15.30 -15.21
C HIS A 99 -6.79 14.98 -13.72
N TYR A 100 -7.47 13.87 -13.46
CA TYR A 100 -7.40 13.15 -12.20
C TYR A 100 -6.12 12.30 -12.18
N LEU A 101 -5.34 12.38 -11.11
CA LEU A 101 -4.03 11.73 -11.05
C LEU A 101 -4.10 10.39 -10.30
N LEU A 102 -3.60 9.31 -10.89
CA LEU A 102 -3.43 8.02 -10.23
C LEU A 102 -1.94 7.71 -10.14
N PHE A 103 -1.41 7.60 -8.93
CA PHE A 103 0.00 7.25 -8.69
C PHE A 103 0.08 5.77 -8.31
N ASP A 104 0.70 4.95 -9.17
CA ASP A 104 1.04 3.57 -8.87
C ASP A 104 2.41 3.54 -8.15
N PHE A 105 2.42 3.20 -6.87
CA PHE A 105 3.64 3.17 -6.06
C PHE A 105 4.23 1.77 -5.95
N PRO A 106 5.56 1.66 -5.73
CA PRO A 106 6.19 0.38 -5.51
C PRO A 106 5.58 -0.37 -4.32
N GLY A 107 5.50 -1.70 -4.45
CA GLY A 107 4.85 -2.54 -3.45
C GLY A 107 5.64 -2.81 -2.18
N GLN A 108 6.93 -2.48 -2.13
CA GLN A 108 7.79 -2.82 -1.01
C GLN A 108 7.44 -1.97 0.21
N VAL A 109 7.08 -2.63 1.31
CA VAL A 109 6.63 -1.97 2.54
C VAL A 109 7.75 -1.15 3.17
N GLU A 110 8.99 -1.60 3.02
CA GLU A 110 10.21 -0.97 3.54
C GLU A 110 10.38 0.47 3.06
N LEU A 111 9.91 0.78 1.85
CA LEU A 111 9.99 2.13 1.26
C LEU A 111 9.19 3.17 2.04
N PHE A 112 8.13 2.75 2.72
CA PHE A 112 7.25 3.63 3.49
C PHE A 112 7.70 3.76 4.96
N PHE A 113 8.47 2.79 5.48
CA PHE A 113 8.84 2.73 6.89
C PHE A 113 10.28 3.16 7.18
N LEU A 114 11.23 2.78 6.31
CA LEU A 114 12.66 2.97 6.58
C LEU A 114 13.20 4.28 6.06
N HIS A 115 12.52 4.91 5.10
CA HIS A 115 13.04 6.06 4.38
C HIS A 115 12.01 7.20 4.34
N SER A 116 12.47 8.41 4.67
CA SER A 116 11.64 9.62 4.63
C SER A 116 11.35 10.12 3.21
N ASN A 117 11.96 9.49 2.20
CA ASN A 117 11.95 9.89 0.80
C ASN A 117 10.52 9.94 0.24
N VAL A 118 9.72 8.91 0.52
CA VAL A 118 8.32 8.84 0.04
C VAL A 118 7.51 9.99 0.62
N ASN A 119 7.65 10.26 1.92
CA ASN A 119 6.99 11.39 2.57
C ASN A 119 7.47 12.72 2.03
N ASN A 120 8.77 12.86 1.73
CA ASN A 120 9.30 14.08 1.12
C ASN A 120 8.71 14.31 -0.28
N ILE A 121 8.66 13.27 -1.11
CA ILE A 121 8.05 13.29 -2.44
C ILE A 121 6.58 13.72 -2.33
N ILE A 122 5.79 13.04 -1.49
CA ILE A 122 4.37 13.34 -1.28
C ILE A 122 4.18 14.79 -0.80
N ASN A 123 4.95 15.22 0.21
CA ASN A 123 4.86 16.58 0.75
C ASN A 123 5.21 17.64 -0.29
N LYS A 124 6.24 17.39 -1.11
CA LYS A 124 6.61 18.28 -2.22
C LYS A 124 5.49 18.35 -3.27
N LEU A 125 4.90 17.21 -3.63
CA LEU A 125 3.75 17.15 -4.55
C LEU A 125 2.54 17.91 -4.00
N MET A 126 2.18 17.73 -2.74
CA MET A 126 1.05 18.43 -2.11
C MET A 126 1.29 19.93 -2.01
N LYS A 127 2.46 20.37 -1.53
CA LYS A 127 2.75 21.79 -1.26
C LYS A 127 3.03 22.58 -2.53
N LYS A 128 3.89 22.08 -3.43
CA LYS A 128 4.29 22.82 -4.63
C LYS A 128 3.22 22.80 -5.72
N LEU A 129 2.54 21.66 -5.90
CA LEU A 129 1.56 21.48 -6.98
C LEU A 129 0.11 21.66 -6.49
N ASN A 130 -0.10 21.99 -5.21
CA ASN A 130 -1.41 22.17 -4.56
C ASN A 130 -2.35 20.98 -4.81
N LEU A 131 -1.80 19.76 -4.75
CA LEU A 131 -2.50 18.50 -4.96
C LEU A 131 -3.23 18.07 -3.68
N ARG A 132 -4.47 17.62 -3.84
CA ARG A 132 -5.24 16.94 -2.79
C ARG A 132 -5.14 15.43 -3.03
N LEU A 133 -4.27 14.77 -2.27
CA LEU A 133 -4.03 13.34 -2.38
C LEU A 133 -4.81 12.55 -1.33
N THR A 134 -5.27 11.37 -1.70
CA THR A 134 -5.82 10.35 -0.80
C THR A 134 -5.10 9.05 -1.07
N ALA A 135 -4.61 8.40 -0.02
CA ALA A 135 -3.96 7.11 -0.12
C ALA A 135 -5.02 6.00 -0.19
N VAL A 136 -4.93 5.18 -1.23
CA VAL A 136 -5.75 3.98 -1.41
C VAL A 136 -4.87 2.78 -1.12
N HIS A 137 -5.10 2.16 0.03
CA HIS A 137 -4.30 1.05 0.52
C HIS A 137 -4.97 -0.28 0.23
N LEU A 138 -4.41 -1.01 -0.73
CA LEU A 138 -4.91 -2.31 -1.15
C LEU A 138 -4.43 -3.42 -0.22
N VAL A 139 -5.41 -4.15 0.32
CA VAL A 139 -5.21 -5.31 1.18
C VAL A 139 -5.76 -6.53 0.47
N ASP A 140 -4.93 -7.54 0.22
CA ASP A 140 -5.36 -8.77 -0.44
C ASP A 140 -6.37 -9.53 0.42
N ALA A 141 -7.54 -9.86 -0.13
CA ALA A 141 -8.60 -10.59 0.56
C ALA A 141 -8.16 -11.98 1.07
N HIS A 142 -7.10 -12.56 0.51
CA HIS A 142 -6.51 -13.79 1.05
C HIS A 142 -6.08 -13.64 2.51
N LEU A 143 -5.73 -12.44 2.96
CA LEU A 143 -5.35 -12.19 4.36
C LEU A 143 -6.52 -12.38 5.33
N CYS A 144 -7.78 -12.31 4.86
CA CYS A 144 -8.96 -12.62 5.66
C CYS A 144 -9.15 -14.13 5.92
N SER A 145 -8.43 -15.01 5.20
CA SER A 145 -8.56 -16.46 5.35
C SER A 145 -8.06 -16.99 6.69
N ASP A 146 -7.20 -16.22 7.38
CA ASP A 146 -6.63 -16.56 8.68
C ASP A 146 -6.70 -15.33 9.60
N PRO A 147 -7.23 -15.46 10.83
CA PRO A 147 -7.33 -14.34 11.78
C PRO A 147 -5.99 -13.67 12.08
N GLY A 148 -4.90 -14.43 12.16
CA GLY A 148 -3.56 -13.90 12.40
C GLY A 148 -3.08 -13.02 11.24
N LYS A 149 -3.24 -13.51 10.00
CA LYS A 149 -2.94 -12.74 8.78
C LYS A 149 -3.77 -11.46 8.70
N TYR A 150 -5.06 -11.52 9.05
CA TYR A 150 -5.94 -10.35 9.03
C TYR A 150 -5.49 -9.31 10.06
N VAL A 151 -5.17 -9.71 11.28
CA VAL A 151 -4.64 -8.80 12.31
C VAL A 151 -3.32 -8.17 11.87
N SER A 152 -2.41 -8.94 11.25
CA SER A 152 -1.18 -8.39 10.67
C SER A 152 -1.46 -7.35 9.57
N ALA A 153 -2.46 -7.60 8.73
CA ALA A 153 -2.88 -6.65 7.68
C ALA A 153 -3.43 -5.33 8.27
N LEU A 154 -4.17 -5.42 9.37
CA LEU A 154 -4.68 -4.23 10.08
C LEU A 154 -3.53 -3.41 10.69
N PHE A 155 -2.57 -4.06 11.35
CA PHE A 155 -1.39 -3.37 11.89
C PHE A 155 -0.57 -2.71 10.77
N LEU A 156 -0.37 -3.40 9.65
CA LEU A 156 0.32 -2.85 8.51
C LEU A 156 -0.42 -1.61 7.97
N SER A 157 -1.73 -1.70 7.78
CA SER A 157 -2.56 -0.59 7.30
C SER A 157 -2.52 0.62 8.22
N LEU A 158 -2.61 0.39 9.54
CA LEU A 158 -2.51 1.44 10.55
C LEU A 158 -1.12 2.07 10.56
N SER A 159 -0.07 1.26 10.51
CA SER A 159 1.31 1.72 10.47
C SER A 159 1.54 2.61 9.24
N THR A 160 1.12 2.16 8.05
CA THR A 160 1.23 2.93 6.82
C THR A 160 0.45 4.25 6.88
N MET A 161 -0.75 4.25 7.47
CA MET A 161 -1.54 5.48 7.68
C MET A 161 -0.77 6.50 8.54
N LEU A 162 -0.18 6.06 9.66
CA LEU A 162 0.58 6.92 10.55
C LEU A 162 1.84 7.48 9.88
N HIS A 163 2.53 6.65 9.09
CA HIS A 163 3.75 7.06 8.41
C HIS A 163 3.52 8.01 7.23
N LEU A 164 2.43 7.85 6.47
CA LEU A 164 2.15 8.67 5.29
C LEU A 164 1.45 9.99 5.59
N GLU A 165 0.79 10.12 6.74
CA GLU A 165 0.07 11.33 7.16
C GLU A 165 -0.98 11.83 6.11
N LEU A 166 -1.53 10.91 5.31
CA LEU A 166 -2.54 11.18 4.30
C LEU A 166 -3.91 10.62 4.71
N PRO A 167 -5.02 11.21 4.22
CA PRO A 167 -6.32 10.54 4.26
C PRO A 167 -6.20 9.16 3.61
N HIS A 168 -6.57 8.11 4.34
CA HIS A 168 -6.36 6.72 3.95
C HIS A 168 -7.70 6.02 3.72
N VAL A 169 -7.81 5.30 2.60
CA VAL A 169 -8.92 4.40 2.31
C VAL A 169 -8.35 3.00 2.15
N ASN A 170 -8.68 2.11 3.07
CA ASN A 170 -8.30 0.70 2.96
C ASN A 170 -9.30 0.00 2.04
N VAL A 171 -8.79 -0.66 1.00
CA VAL A 171 -9.59 -1.37 0.00
C VAL A 171 -9.20 -2.83 0.03
N LEU A 172 -10.19 -3.69 0.30
CA LEU A 172 -10.01 -5.14 0.19
C LEU A 172 -10.03 -5.53 -1.30
N SER A 173 -8.90 -6.01 -1.81
CA SER A 173 -8.73 -6.39 -3.21
C SER A 173 -8.95 -7.90 -3.41
N LYS A 174 -9.21 -8.31 -4.66
CA LYS A 174 -9.41 -9.71 -5.06
C LYS A 174 -10.55 -10.41 -4.31
N ILE A 175 -11.61 -9.68 -4.01
CA ILE A 175 -12.76 -10.22 -3.28
C ILE A 175 -13.47 -11.33 -4.06
N ASP A 176 -13.35 -11.31 -5.39
CA ASP A 176 -13.82 -12.34 -6.31
C ASP A 176 -13.18 -13.71 -6.06
N LEU A 177 -11.97 -13.75 -5.47
CA LEU A 177 -11.26 -14.99 -5.16
C LEU A 177 -11.57 -15.53 -3.75
N ILE A 178 -12.33 -14.83 -2.93
CA ILE A 178 -12.60 -15.24 -1.53
C ILE A 178 -13.21 -16.64 -1.44
N GLU A 179 -14.15 -16.96 -2.32
CA GLU A 179 -14.81 -18.28 -2.33
C GLU A 179 -13.81 -19.42 -2.59
N SER A 180 -12.72 -19.14 -3.31
CA SER A 180 -11.64 -20.10 -3.57
C SER A 180 -10.70 -20.31 -2.38
N TYR A 181 -10.70 -19.40 -1.40
CA TYR A 181 -9.82 -19.46 -0.22
C TYR A 181 -10.40 -20.28 0.93
N GLY A 182 -11.63 -20.77 0.79
CA GLY A 182 -12.33 -21.57 1.80
C GLY A 182 -13.31 -20.75 2.65
N LYS A 183 -13.84 -21.38 3.69
CA LYS A 183 -14.86 -20.76 4.55
C LYS A 183 -14.21 -19.73 5.48
N LEU A 184 -14.48 -18.44 5.25
CA LEU A 184 -14.07 -17.37 6.15
C LEU A 184 -14.67 -17.56 7.56
N ALA A 185 -13.95 -17.09 8.58
CA ALA A 185 -14.43 -17.13 9.96
C ALA A 185 -15.63 -16.20 10.17
N PHE A 186 -15.67 -15.07 9.47
CA PHE A 186 -16.74 -14.08 9.52
C PHE A 186 -17.25 -13.71 8.12
N ASN A 187 -18.35 -12.96 8.04
CA ASN A 187 -18.83 -12.40 6.79
C ASN A 187 -17.93 -11.24 6.32
N LEU A 188 -18.08 -10.82 5.05
CA LEU A 188 -17.28 -9.72 4.49
C LEU A 188 -17.52 -8.38 5.19
N GLU A 189 -18.71 -8.20 5.77
CA GLU A 189 -19.06 -6.98 6.50
C GLU A 189 -18.18 -6.78 7.73
N PHE A 190 -17.88 -7.87 8.46
CA PHE A 190 -16.94 -7.85 9.58
C PHE A 190 -15.55 -7.31 9.17
N TYR A 191 -15.01 -7.84 8.06
CA TYR A 191 -13.67 -7.48 7.60
C TYR A 191 -13.57 -6.08 6.99
N THR A 192 -14.67 -5.56 6.44
CA THR A 192 -14.72 -4.23 5.81
C THR A 192 -15.03 -3.11 6.80
N GLN A 193 -15.81 -3.39 7.84
CA GLN A 193 -16.11 -2.41 8.90
C GLN A 193 -15.08 -2.41 10.03
N VAL A 194 -14.16 -3.38 10.06
CA VAL A 194 -13.18 -3.59 11.13
C VAL A 194 -13.91 -3.58 12.48
N GLN A 195 -14.92 -4.45 12.61
CA GLN A 195 -15.69 -4.61 13.85
C GLN A 195 -14.78 -5.10 14.99
N ASP A 196 -15.29 -5.04 16.23
CA ASP A 196 -14.54 -5.33 17.45
C ASP A 196 -13.64 -6.58 17.31
N LEU A 197 -12.33 -6.36 17.42
CA LEU A 197 -11.32 -7.41 17.25
C LEU A 197 -11.42 -8.49 18.36
N SER A 198 -12.17 -8.24 19.43
CA SER A 198 -12.49 -9.24 20.45
C SER A 198 -13.14 -10.50 19.88
N TYR A 199 -13.92 -10.37 18.79
CA TYR A 199 -14.53 -11.52 18.10
C TYR A 199 -13.50 -12.45 17.45
N LEU A 200 -12.34 -11.93 17.04
CA LEU A 200 -11.24 -12.74 16.47
C LEU A 200 -10.51 -13.55 17.53
N GLN A 201 -10.61 -13.18 18.82
CA GLN A 201 -9.90 -13.84 19.91
C GLN A 201 -10.26 -15.33 20.01
N GLY A 202 -11.54 -15.67 19.92
CA GLY A 202 -12.00 -17.06 20.00
C GLY A 202 -11.49 -17.96 18.87
N HIS A 203 -11.14 -17.39 17.71
CA HIS A 203 -10.56 -18.12 16.58
C HIS A 203 -9.03 -18.15 16.59
N LEU A 204 -8.38 -17.11 17.13
CA LEU A 204 -6.93 -17.10 17.35
C LEU A 204 -6.51 -18.21 18.33
N ASP A 205 -7.31 -18.44 19.37
CA ASP A 205 -7.03 -19.45 20.40
C ASP A 205 -7.17 -20.91 19.90
N GLN A 206 -7.88 -21.13 18.79
CA GLN A 206 -8.04 -22.45 18.16
C GLN A 206 -6.85 -22.84 17.27
N ASN A 207 -5.98 -21.88 16.95
CA ASN A 207 -4.83 -22.15 16.10
C ASN A 207 -3.70 -22.80 16.95
N PRO A 208 -3.17 -23.98 16.58
CA PRO A 208 -2.20 -24.72 17.39
C PRO A 208 -0.92 -23.95 17.73
N ARG A 209 -0.57 -22.94 16.92
CA ARG A 209 0.57 -22.04 17.17
C ARG A 209 0.33 -21.10 18.35
N PHE A 210 -0.91 -20.69 18.59
CA PHE A 210 -1.29 -19.77 19.67
C PHE A 210 -1.83 -20.50 20.92
N ALA A 211 -2.18 -21.78 20.80
CA ALA A 211 -2.59 -22.64 21.92
C ALA A 211 -1.55 -22.73 23.06
N LYS A 212 -0.26 -22.49 22.79
CA LYS A 212 0.79 -22.42 23.84
C LYS A 212 0.72 -21.15 24.69
N TYR A 213 0.07 -20.10 24.20
CA TYR A 213 -0.04 -18.81 24.88
C TYR A 213 -1.39 -18.65 25.61
N SER A 214 -2.38 -19.51 25.34
CA SER A 214 -3.66 -19.50 26.07
C SER A 214 -3.46 -19.81 27.57
N THR A 215 -2.56 -20.74 27.90
CA THR A 215 -2.26 -21.13 29.29
C THR A 215 -1.55 -20.04 30.10
N GLN A 216 -0.87 -19.08 29.44
CA GLN A 216 -0.24 -17.95 30.13
C GLN A 216 -1.22 -16.80 30.40
N ARG A 217 -2.37 -16.78 29.74
CA ARG A 217 -3.36 -15.69 29.82
C ARG A 217 -4.35 -15.84 30.98
N GLU A 218 -4.64 -17.06 31.43
CA GLU A 218 -5.52 -17.31 32.61
C GLU A 218 -4.96 -16.77 33.94
N ARG A 219 -3.71 -16.30 33.96
CA ARG A 219 -3.08 -15.68 35.15
C ARG A 219 -3.09 -14.15 35.16
N ALA A 220 -3.62 -13.49 34.13
CA ALA A 220 -3.65 -12.04 34.05
C ALA A 220 -5.02 -11.48 34.49
N PRO A 221 -5.08 -10.54 35.46
CA PRO A 221 -6.33 -9.89 35.83
C PRO A 221 -6.87 -9.04 34.67
N SER A 222 -8.19 -8.96 34.60
CA SER A 222 -9.03 -8.42 33.52
C SER A 222 -8.93 -6.89 33.34
N GLY A 223 -7.74 -6.39 33.04
CA GLY A 223 -7.52 -4.98 32.71
C GLY A 223 -6.03 -4.65 32.66
N GLY A 224 -5.48 -4.47 31.46
CA GLY A 224 -4.15 -3.91 31.26
C GLY A 224 -3.41 -4.53 30.08
N LEU A 225 -2.92 -3.68 29.18
CA LEU A 225 -1.96 -4.03 28.12
C LEU A 225 -0.85 -4.91 28.69
N ILE A 226 -0.64 -6.08 28.09
CA ILE A 226 0.50 -6.95 28.40
C ILE A 226 1.61 -6.62 27.40
N PHE A 227 2.69 -5.99 27.89
CA PHE A 227 3.96 -5.96 27.18
C PHE A 227 4.55 -7.37 27.18
N LEU A 228 4.75 -7.94 25.99
CA LEU A 228 5.56 -9.14 25.84
C LEU A 228 7.05 -8.75 25.99
N PRO A 229 7.82 -9.40 26.87
CA PRO A 229 9.26 -9.21 26.90
C PRO A 229 9.85 -9.82 25.63
N PHE A 230 10.56 -9.02 24.85
CA PHE A 230 11.52 -9.54 23.89
C PHE A 230 12.64 -10.20 24.70
N GLY A 231 12.80 -11.51 24.56
CA GLY A 231 13.87 -12.26 25.21
C GLY A 231 14.58 -13.17 24.23
N GLY A 232 15.90 -13.03 24.16
CA GLY A 232 16.83 -13.91 23.44
C GLY A 232 17.81 -13.14 22.58
#